data_AF-A0A2A5QZK3-F1
#
_entry.id   AF-A0A2A5QZK3-F1
#
_cell.length_a   1.000
_cell.length_b   1.000
_cell.length_c   1.000
_cell.angle_alpha   90.00
_cell.angle_beta   90.00
_cell.angle_gamma   90.00
#
_symmetry.space_group_name_H-M   'P 1'
#
loop_
_entity.id
_entity.type
_entity.pdbx_description
1 polymer ?
#
loop_
_entity_poly.entity_id
_entity_poly.type
_entity_poly.pdbx_seq_one_letter_code
_entity_poly.pdbx_strand_id
1 'polypeptide(L)'
;MTGNENAVRRELSGDVRVGEGETAPVELRGAEDVYVSAESVSGRLTIHDPEYVFTDVPAGDEPADSDDARTVLTGDLDDGYVDGVDGDVHVTGAEDVFVEHGAAETLSTIGAEQVFYDDAAAPTRSPEDYGVSVSGWRQTRDVRDPRDGVSIRGAKNELTVTDARHDLTLYVAGWGNEVRIEGQAVDVTVYFVGRDNRVSVGPYVTATTGAESGYDNDLESDPLPPEALVEQTEAEAYEGNLFGRHKVTYQEPASGKEWCPNCGETADAVITRKQRDAFFLLGKPIHTYDSGDGAFECEHCTAVAVGPVELTPAERKRILG
;
A
#
# COMPACT_ATOMS: atom_id res chain seq x y z
N MET A 1 -11.76 41.45 13.55
CA MET A 1 -12.35 41.23 14.88
C MET A 1 -13.12 39.95 14.74
N THR A 2 -12.60 38.85 15.29
CA THR A 2 -13.21 37.51 15.21
C THR A 2 -14.37 37.45 16.19
N GLY A 3 -15.56 37.02 15.75
CA GLY A 3 -16.80 37.08 16.54
C GLY A 3 -16.96 35.95 17.57
N ASN A 4 -15.90 35.21 17.88
CA ASN A 4 -15.90 34.12 18.87
C ASN A 4 -15.94 34.61 20.33
N GLU A 5 -16.44 35.82 20.61
CA GLU A 5 -16.45 36.43 21.95
C GLU A 5 -17.28 35.63 22.97
N ASN A 6 -18.23 34.81 22.50
CA ASN A 6 -19.08 33.96 23.32
C ASN A 6 -18.73 32.47 23.27
N ALA A 7 -17.62 32.11 22.62
CA ALA A 7 -17.21 30.72 22.47
C ALA A 7 -16.74 30.11 23.80
N VAL A 8 -17.06 28.84 24.03
CA VAL A 8 -16.43 28.05 25.09
C VAL A 8 -15.01 27.75 24.66
N ARG A 9 -14.03 28.37 25.33
CA ARG A 9 -12.60 28.14 25.05
C ARG A 9 -12.04 27.06 25.98
N ARG A 10 -11.31 26.11 25.40
CA ARG A 10 -10.59 25.06 26.12
C ARG A 10 -9.13 25.09 25.74
N GLU A 11 -8.26 25.22 26.74
CA GLU A 11 -6.81 25.10 26.58
C GLU A 11 -6.39 23.66 26.83
N LEU A 12 -5.76 23.04 25.84
CA LEU A 12 -5.33 21.64 25.83
C LEU A 12 -3.83 21.57 25.50
N SER A 13 -3.25 20.38 25.63
CA SER A 13 -1.85 20.14 25.29
C SER A 13 -1.64 18.73 24.75
N GLY A 14 -0.71 18.59 23.80
CA GLY A 14 -0.44 17.34 23.09
C GLY A 14 -1.54 16.96 22.11
N ASP A 15 -1.63 15.68 21.76
CA ASP A 15 -2.65 15.16 20.84
C ASP A 15 -4.08 15.40 21.38
N VAL A 16 -4.95 15.94 20.53
CA VAL A 16 -6.35 16.22 20.87
C VAL A 16 -7.31 15.51 19.93
N ARG A 17 -8.44 15.04 20.48
CA ARG A 17 -9.56 14.53 19.72
C ARG A 17 -10.72 15.52 19.75
N VAL A 18 -11.27 15.82 18.59
CA VAL A 18 -12.44 16.67 18.39
C VAL A 18 -13.59 15.78 17.93
N GLY A 19 -14.72 15.78 18.63
CA GLY A 19 -15.84 14.90 18.28
C GLY A 19 -17.16 15.27 18.97
N GLU A 20 -18.06 14.29 19.12
CA GLU A 20 -19.46 14.43 19.56
C GLU A 20 -19.69 15.21 20.89
N GLY A 21 -18.65 15.37 21.71
CA GLY A 21 -18.71 16.14 22.95
C GLY A 21 -18.66 17.66 22.78
N GLU A 22 -18.36 18.13 21.57
CA GLU A 22 -18.23 19.56 21.27
C GLU A 22 -19.50 20.15 20.65
N THR A 23 -19.75 21.44 20.94
CA THR A 23 -20.89 22.16 20.38
C THR A 23 -20.46 22.86 19.10
N ALA A 24 -20.93 22.38 17.95
CA ALA A 24 -20.63 22.98 16.65
C ALA A 24 -21.28 24.37 16.44
N PRO A 25 -20.66 25.28 15.67
CA PRO A 25 -19.37 25.11 14.98
C PRO A 25 -18.17 25.02 15.93
N VAL A 26 -17.24 24.10 15.66
CA VAL A 26 -16.04 23.86 16.48
C VAL A 26 -14.81 24.40 15.76
N GLU A 27 -13.96 25.15 16.45
CA GLU A 27 -12.66 25.57 15.93
C GLU A 27 -11.54 24.82 16.66
N LEU A 28 -10.71 24.10 15.91
CA LEU A 28 -9.41 23.61 16.33
C LEU A 28 -8.33 24.57 15.84
N ARG A 29 -7.54 25.13 16.77
CA ARG A 29 -6.57 26.19 16.45
C ARG A 29 -5.16 25.87 16.94
N GLY A 30 -4.22 25.85 15.99
CA GLY A 30 -2.79 25.75 16.25
C GLY A 30 -2.29 24.36 16.62
N ALA A 31 -2.90 23.31 16.08
CA ALA A 31 -2.28 21.98 16.04
C ALA A 31 -1.23 21.94 14.94
N GLU A 32 -0.16 21.15 15.09
CA GLU A 32 0.84 20.95 14.04
C GLU A 32 0.20 20.23 12.85
N ASP A 33 -0.29 19.02 13.06
CA ASP A 33 -0.98 18.23 12.04
C ASP A 33 -2.45 18.01 12.41
N VAL A 34 -3.35 18.02 11.41
CA VAL A 34 -4.77 17.70 11.64
C VAL A 34 -5.26 16.59 10.70
N TYR A 35 -5.80 15.54 11.29
CA TYR A 35 -6.35 14.37 10.61
C TYR A 35 -7.87 14.36 10.72
N VAL A 36 -8.55 14.45 9.58
CA VAL A 36 -10.01 14.46 9.50
C VAL A 36 -10.46 13.15 8.86
N SER A 37 -11.10 12.27 9.65
CA SER A 37 -11.51 10.95 9.18
C SER A 37 -12.76 11.02 8.31
N ALA A 38 -13.04 9.98 7.52
CA ALA A 38 -14.30 9.92 6.78
C ALA A 38 -15.52 10.02 7.72
N GLU A 39 -16.59 10.63 7.23
CA GLU A 39 -17.85 10.84 7.96
C GLU A 39 -17.71 11.60 9.29
N SER A 40 -16.57 12.28 9.50
CA SER A 40 -16.27 12.95 10.76
C SER A 40 -16.92 14.31 10.90
N VAL A 41 -17.31 14.98 9.81
CA VAL A 41 -17.94 16.30 9.85
C VAL A 41 -19.26 16.23 9.09
N SER A 42 -20.38 16.29 9.80
CA SER A 42 -21.71 16.24 9.15
C SER A 42 -22.06 17.53 8.40
N GLY A 43 -21.33 18.62 8.65
CA GLY A 43 -21.47 19.91 7.97
C GLY A 43 -20.27 20.25 7.08
N ARG A 44 -19.86 21.52 7.14
CA ARG A 44 -18.72 22.06 6.39
C ARG A 44 -17.42 21.95 7.18
N LEU A 45 -16.36 21.52 6.50
CA LEU A 45 -14.98 21.67 6.96
C LEU A 45 -14.36 22.91 6.33
N THR A 46 -13.92 23.87 7.15
CA THR A 46 -13.20 25.06 6.70
C THR A 46 -11.77 25.04 7.25
N ILE A 47 -10.78 25.10 6.37
CA ILE A 47 -9.36 25.09 6.73
C ILE A 47 -8.77 26.49 6.44
N HIS A 48 -8.20 27.12 7.45
CA HIS A 48 -7.67 28.49 7.40
C HIS A 48 -6.16 28.51 7.63
N ASP A 49 -5.46 29.09 6.66
CA ASP A 49 -4.02 29.32 6.62
C ASP A 49 -3.19 28.06 6.98
N PRO A 50 -3.44 26.89 6.35
CA PRO A 50 -2.55 25.74 6.48
C PRO A 50 -1.29 25.93 5.63
N GLU A 51 -0.20 25.23 5.93
CA GLU A 51 0.90 25.06 4.96
C GLU A 51 0.41 24.18 3.81
N TYR A 52 0.08 22.92 4.10
CA TYR A 52 -0.43 21.98 3.10
C TYR A 52 -1.78 21.36 3.47
N VAL A 53 -2.59 21.11 2.45
CA VAL A 53 -3.82 20.31 2.56
C VAL A 53 -3.72 19.13 1.63
N PHE A 54 -3.84 17.92 2.17
CA PHE A 54 -3.94 16.66 1.46
C PHE A 54 -5.39 16.19 1.57
N THR A 55 -6.09 16.04 0.45
CA THR A 55 -7.54 15.80 0.51
C THR A 55 -8.04 14.88 -0.59
N ASP A 56 -8.93 13.96 -0.23
CA ASP A 56 -9.78 13.20 -1.17
C ASP A 56 -11.21 13.77 -1.25
N VAL A 57 -11.44 14.94 -0.65
CA VAL A 57 -12.67 15.72 -0.76
C VAL A 57 -12.42 16.90 -1.70
N PRO A 58 -13.22 17.09 -2.77
CA PRO A 58 -13.07 18.23 -3.66
C PRO A 58 -13.33 19.53 -2.90
N ALA A 59 -12.39 20.47 -2.97
CA ALA A 59 -12.58 21.81 -2.42
C ALA A 59 -13.61 22.59 -3.24
N GLY A 60 -14.54 23.27 -2.55
CA GLY A 60 -15.51 24.17 -3.16
C GLY A 60 -14.96 25.58 -3.35
N ASP A 61 -15.45 26.28 -4.38
CA ASP A 61 -15.07 27.67 -4.70
C ASP A 61 -15.71 28.73 -3.79
N GLU A 62 -16.60 28.35 -2.88
CA GLU A 62 -17.32 29.33 -2.06
C GLU A 62 -16.49 29.77 -0.86
N PRO A 63 -16.17 31.08 -0.74
CA PRO A 63 -15.58 31.62 0.47
C PRO A 63 -16.59 31.47 1.61
N ALA A 64 -16.18 30.81 2.70
CA ALA A 64 -17.04 30.62 3.84
C ALA A 64 -17.36 31.98 4.51
N ASP A 65 -18.66 32.24 4.75
CA ASP A 65 -19.03 33.02 5.92
C ASP A 65 -18.57 32.20 7.14
N SER A 66 -17.61 32.72 7.92
CA SER A 66 -17.24 32.07 9.18
C SER A 66 -18.37 32.31 10.16
N ASP A 67 -19.27 31.35 10.34
CA ASP A 67 -20.11 31.34 11.54
C ASP A 67 -19.17 31.36 12.76
N ASP A 68 -19.49 32.20 13.74
CA ASP A 68 -18.66 32.30 14.93
C ASP A 68 -18.63 30.95 15.66
N ALA A 69 -17.43 30.44 15.92
CA ALA A 69 -17.24 29.17 16.59
C ALA A 69 -17.89 29.20 17.98
N ARG A 70 -18.63 28.14 18.33
CA ARG A 70 -19.23 27.97 19.66
C ARG A 70 -18.27 27.29 20.64
N THR A 71 -17.39 26.43 20.14
CA THR A 71 -16.28 25.85 20.89
C THR A 71 -14.97 26.20 20.20
N VAL A 72 -13.96 26.62 20.97
CA VAL A 72 -12.58 26.80 20.49
C VAL A 72 -11.64 25.93 21.30
N LEU A 73 -10.99 24.98 20.62
CA LEU A 73 -9.93 24.12 21.14
C LEU A 73 -8.58 24.70 20.71
N THR A 74 -7.69 24.94 21.66
CA THR A 74 -6.42 25.66 21.44
C THR A 74 -5.43 25.32 22.55
N GLY A 75 -4.19 25.79 22.46
CA GLY A 75 -3.15 25.56 23.47
C GLY A 75 -1.82 25.23 22.83
N ASP A 76 -1.10 24.28 23.42
CA ASP A 76 0.18 23.74 22.94
C ASP A 76 -0.10 22.35 22.34
N LEU A 77 -0.70 22.35 21.15
CA LEU A 77 -1.28 21.16 20.54
C LEU A 77 -0.28 20.53 19.57
N ASP A 78 -0.05 19.22 19.72
CA ASP A 78 0.75 18.43 18.77
C ASP A 78 -0.16 18.08 17.58
N ASP A 79 -0.88 16.95 17.65
CA ASP A 79 -1.81 16.52 16.59
C ASP A 79 -3.29 16.78 16.93
N GLY A 80 -4.10 17.06 15.91
CA GLY A 80 -5.55 17.11 15.98
C GLY A 80 -6.22 15.95 15.24
N TYR A 81 -7.13 15.23 15.91
CA TYR A 81 -7.92 14.16 15.30
C TYR A 81 -9.40 14.54 15.33
N VAL A 82 -9.99 14.83 14.18
CA VAL A 82 -11.41 15.18 14.05
C VAL A 82 -12.20 13.91 13.71
N ASP A 83 -13.09 13.52 14.62
CA ASP A 83 -13.85 12.27 14.59
C ASP A 83 -15.30 12.53 15.12
N GLY A 84 -16.29 12.61 14.23
CA GLY A 84 -17.72 12.62 14.58
C GLY A 84 -18.25 13.91 15.19
N VAL A 85 -17.96 15.06 14.57
CA VAL A 85 -18.58 16.36 14.88
C VAL A 85 -19.91 16.51 14.14
N ASP A 86 -20.99 16.72 14.89
CA ASP A 86 -22.31 17.05 14.35
C ASP A 86 -22.43 18.56 14.07
N GLY A 87 -21.98 18.98 12.88
CA GLY A 87 -22.02 20.35 12.39
C GLY A 87 -20.69 20.78 11.77
N ASP A 88 -20.45 22.09 11.71
CA ASP A 88 -19.28 22.66 11.05
C ASP A 88 -18.00 22.60 11.89
N VAL A 89 -16.87 22.45 11.22
CA VAL A 89 -15.52 22.45 11.81
C VAL A 89 -14.63 23.48 11.11
N HIS A 90 -13.91 24.25 11.92
CA HIS A 90 -12.84 25.13 11.49
C HIS A 90 -11.49 24.58 11.97
N VAL A 91 -10.53 24.44 11.07
CA VAL A 91 -9.14 24.16 11.38
C VAL A 91 -8.34 25.42 11.05
N THR A 92 -7.70 26.03 12.04
CA THR A 92 -7.01 27.32 11.88
C THR A 92 -5.54 27.22 12.28
N GLY A 93 -4.65 27.55 11.34
CA GLY A 93 -3.21 27.61 11.57
C GLY A 93 -2.60 26.25 11.90
N ALA A 94 -3.04 25.20 11.19
CA ALA A 94 -2.33 23.93 11.17
C ALA A 94 -1.14 24.01 10.20
N GLU A 95 -0.09 23.21 10.40
CA GLU A 95 0.94 23.03 9.38
C GLU A 95 0.35 22.19 8.25
N ASP A 96 0.06 20.91 8.50
CA ASP A 96 -0.54 20.00 7.51
C ASP A 96 -1.96 19.57 7.91
N VAL A 97 -2.85 19.45 6.93
CA VAL A 97 -4.20 18.88 7.12
C VAL A 97 -4.45 17.73 6.16
N PHE A 98 -4.81 16.57 6.71
CA PHE A 98 -5.08 15.33 5.99
C PHE A 98 -6.58 15.03 6.06
N VAL A 99 -7.26 15.12 4.93
CA VAL A 99 -8.72 15.01 4.81
C VAL A 99 -9.08 13.76 4.03
N GLU A 100 -9.58 12.75 4.73
CA GLU A 100 -9.99 11.50 4.14
C GLU A 100 -11.23 11.65 3.24
N HIS A 101 -11.43 10.68 2.35
CA HIS A 101 -12.60 10.61 1.49
C HIS A 101 -13.89 10.64 2.32
N GLY A 102 -14.84 11.49 1.93
CA GLY A 102 -16.12 11.61 2.65
C GLY A 102 -16.01 12.23 4.03
N ALA A 103 -14.90 12.86 4.40
CA ALA A 103 -14.71 13.50 5.70
C ALA A 103 -15.70 14.62 6.00
N ALA A 104 -16.16 15.34 4.97
CA ALA A 104 -17.13 16.42 5.10
C ALA A 104 -18.03 16.51 3.85
N GLU A 105 -19.23 17.07 4.00
CA GLU A 105 -20.12 17.34 2.85
C GLU A 105 -19.52 18.41 1.92
N THR A 106 -18.84 19.40 2.51
CA THR A 106 -18.17 20.48 1.78
C THR A 106 -16.84 20.81 2.45
N LEU A 107 -15.83 21.05 1.62
CA LEU A 107 -14.49 21.48 2.03
C LEU A 107 -14.21 22.88 1.48
N SER A 108 -13.79 23.80 2.34
CA SER A 108 -13.29 25.12 1.96
C SER A 108 -11.87 25.31 2.49
N THR A 109 -10.91 25.59 1.61
CA THR A 109 -9.52 25.88 1.98
C THR A 109 -9.20 27.35 1.70
N ILE A 110 -8.76 28.08 2.72
CA ILE A 110 -8.45 29.51 2.63
C ILE A 110 -7.00 29.70 3.07
N GLY A 111 -6.17 30.29 2.21
CA GLY A 111 -4.79 30.64 2.57
C GLY A 111 -3.79 29.47 2.56
N ALA A 112 -4.19 28.28 2.09
CA ALA A 112 -3.28 27.14 1.93
C ALA A 112 -2.14 27.47 0.96
N GLU A 113 -0.90 27.11 1.30
CA GLU A 113 0.22 27.27 0.36
C GLU A 113 0.08 26.30 -0.82
N GLN A 114 -0.35 25.07 -0.55
CA GLN A 114 -0.69 24.10 -1.57
C GLN A 114 -1.81 23.15 -1.12
N VAL A 115 -2.68 22.78 -2.08
CA VAL A 115 -3.72 21.75 -1.91
C VAL A 115 -3.40 20.61 -2.88
N PHE A 116 -3.24 19.40 -2.35
CA PHE A 116 -3.06 18.16 -3.08
C PHE A 116 -4.39 17.42 -3.14
N TYR A 117 -4.92 17.26 -4.35
CA TYR A 117 -6.16 16.55 -4.63
C TYR A 117 -5.99 15.79 -5.94
N ASP A 118 -6.19 14.48 -5.88
CA ASP A 118 -6.30 13.61 -7.04
C ASP A 118 -7.79 13.40 -7.39
N ASP A 119 -8.15 13.65 -8.65
CA ASP A 119 -9.52 13.47 -9.14
C ASP A 119 -9.83 12.02 -9.56
N ALA A 120 -8.85 11.13 -9.44
CA ALA A 120 -9.06 9.69 -9.51
C ALA A 120 -10.05 9.21 -8.42
N ALA A 121 -10.66 8.06 -8.65
CA ALA A 121 -11.66 7.52 -7.74
C ALA A 121 -11.04 7.16 -6.39
N ALA A 122 -11.30 7.97 -5.37
CA ALA A 122 -11.03 7.70 -3.96
C ALA A 122 -11.66 6.36 -3.49
N PRO A 123 -11.17 5.76 -2.39
CA PRO A 123 -11.76 4.55 -1.86
C PRO A 123 -13.24 4.75 -1.54
N THR A 124 -14.08 3.81 -1.94
CA THR A 124 -15.55 3.91 -1.80
C THR A 124 -16.09 3.46 -0.44
N ARG A 125 -15.20 3.07 0.49
CA ARG A 125 -15.54 2.55 1.82
C ARG A 125 -15.04 3.50 2.90
N SER A 126 -15.81 3.63 3.97
CA SER A 126 -15.41 4.37 5.17
C SER A 126 -14.28 3.62 5.92
N PRO A 127 -13.32 4.31 6.58
CA PRO A 127 -12.29 3.75 7.46
C PRO A 127 -12.81 2.71 8.47
N GLU A 128 -14.04 2.85 8.95
CA GLU A 128 -14.68 1.90 9.88
C GLU A 128 -15.18 0.61 9.24
N ASP A 129 -15.38 0.60 7.92
CA ASP A 129 -15.73 -0.61 7.16
C ASP A 129 -14.50 -1.50 6.89
N TYR A 130 -13.30 -0.98 7.13
CA TYR A 130 -12.09 -1.77 6.99
C TYR A 130 -11.94 -2.74 8.17
N GLY A 131 -11.50 -3.96 7.86
CA GLY A 131 -11.28 -4.98 8.90
C GLY A 131 -10.18 -4.60 9.89
N VAL A 132 -9.35 -3.61 9.56
CA VAL A 132 -8.24 -3.10 10.36
C VAL A 132 -8.16 -1.58 10.21
N SER A 133 -8.09 -0.89 11.34
CA SER A 133 -7.79 0.55 11.39
C SER A 133 -6.71 0.80 12.43
N VAL A 134 -5.72 1.62 12.07
CA VAL A 134 -4.66 2.12 12.96
C VAL A 134 -4.71 3.64 12.94
N SER A 135 -4.79 4.28 14.10
CA SER A 135 -4.80 5.74 14.19
C SER A 135 -3.96 6.27 15.34
N GLY A 136 -3.19 7.33 15.08
CA GLY A 136 -2.40 8.04 16.08
C GLY A 136 -0.96 8.29 15.63
N TRP A 137 -0.07 8.50 16.60
CA TRP A 137 1.36 8.65 16.40
C TRP A 137 2.12 7.38 16.82
N ARG A 138 3.07 6.91 15.99
CA ARG A 138 3.99 5.81 16.32
C ARG A 138 3.30 4.55 16.84
N GLN A 139 2.12 4.24 16.31
CA GLN A 139 1.46 2.99 16.60
C GLN A 139 2.11 1.87 15.79
N THR A 140 2.27 0.69 16.41
CA THR A 140 2.71 -0.52 15.71
C THR A 140 1.59 -1.55 15.77
N ARG A 141 1.29 -2.20 14.64
CA ARG A 141 0.25 -3.23 14.57
C ARG A 141 0.65 -4.39 13.66
N ASP A 142 0.36 -5.60 14.12
CA ASP A 142 0.44 -6.81 13.30
C ASP A 142 -0.95 -7.40 13.12
N VAL A 143 -1.29 -7.76 11.88
CA VAL A 143 -2.56 -8.40 11.54
C VAL A 143 -2.35 -9.56 10.59
N ARG A 144 -3.27 -10.52 10.65
CA ARG A 144 -3.27 -11.70 9.80
C ARG A 144 -4.55 -11.74 8.98
N ASP A 145 -4.42 -11.89 7.66
CA ASP A 145 -5.51 -12.13 6.71
C ASP A 145 -6.75 -11.21 6.90
N PRO A 146 -6.59 -9.88 6.81
CA PRO A 146 -7.73 -8.97 6.85
C PRO A 146 -8.62 -9.20 5.63
N ARG A 147 -9.94 -9.15 5.82
CA ARG A 147 -10.91 -9.41 4.74
C ARG A 147 -11.39 -8.17 4.02
N ASP A 148 -11.53 -7.08 4.77
CA ASP A 148 -12.24 -5.89 4.30
C ASP A 148 -11.29 -4.70 4.09
N GLY A 149 -10.00 -4.98 3.92
CA GLY A 149 -8.93 -4.00 3.72
C GLY A 149 -8.36 -3.43 5.02
N VAL A 150 -7.58 -2.35 4.89
CA VAL A 150 -6.84 -1.70 5.97
C VAL A 150 -6.87 -0.17 5.81
N SER A 151 -7.10 0.55 6.92
CA SER A 151 -6.88 2.00 7.04
C SER A 151 -5.77 2.31 8.06
N ILE A 152 -4.91 3.28 7.74
CA ILE A 152 -3.90 3.85 8.64
C ILE A 152 -4.00 5.38 8.59
N ARG A 153 -4.09 6.02 9.76
CA ARG A 153 -4.26 7.46 9.90
C ARG A 153 -3.31 8.05 10.95
N GLY A 154 -2.58 9.10 10.62
CA GLY A 154 -1.71 9.80 11.58
C GLY A 154 -0.25 9.81 11.14
N ALA A 155 0.65 9.86 12.10
CA ALA A 155 2.08 10.02 11.87
C ALA A 155 2.90 8.81 12.30
N LYS A 156 3.81 8.35 11.43
CA LYS A 156 4.85 7.37 11.77
C LYS A 156 4.31 6.04 12.30
N ASN A 157 3.14 5.61 11.85
CA ASN A 157 2.60 4.32 12.24
C ASN A 157 3.21 3.20 11.41
N GLU A 158 3.36 2.03 12.01
CA GLU A 158 3.89 0.82 11.38
C GLU A 158 2.82 -0.28 11.39
N LEU A 159 2.55 -0.87 10.23
CA LEU A 159 1.60 -1.97 10.10
C LEU A 159 2.19 -3.12 9.28
N THR A 160 2.12 -4.33 9.82
CA THR A 160 2.43 -5.56 9.08
C THR A 160 1.18 -6.41 8.90
N VAL A 161 0.83 -6.70 7.65
CA VAL A 161 -0.19 -7.67 7.26
C VAL A 161 0.49 -8.96 6.85
N THR A 162 0.08 -10.08 7.44
CA THR A 162 0.60 -11.41 7.15
C THR A 162 -0.48 -12.34 6.61
N ASP A 163 -0.09 -13.30 5.77
CA ASP A 163 -0.98 -14.30 5.18
C ASP A 163 -2.24 -13.71 4.52
N ALA A 164 -2.15 -12.57 3.82
CA ALA A 164 -3.27 -12.04 3.06
C ALA A 164 -3.69 -13.05 1.97
N ARG A 165 -5.01 -13.34 1.90
CA ARG A 165 -5.62 -14.27 0.93
C ARG A 165 -6.72 -13.65 0.09
N HIS A 166 -6.98 -12.37 0.29
CA HIS A 166 -8.07 -11.63 -0.32
C HIS A 166 -7.52 -10.31 -0.84
N ASP A 167 -8.07 -9.83 -1.96
CA ASP A 167 -7.74 -8.51 -2.49
C ASP A 167 -8.01 -7.44 -1.45
N LEU A 168 -7.07 -6.51 -1.28
CA LEU A 168 -7.11 -5.51 -0.22
C LEU A 168 -7.16 -4.10 -0.81
N THR A 169 -7.99 -3.28 -0.19
CA THR A 169 -7.83 -1.83 -0.25
C THR A 169 -7.02 -1.38 0.94
N LEU A 170 -5.93 -0.66 0.70
CA LEU A 170 -5.12 0.01 1.71
C LEU A 170 -5.33 1.51 1.60
N TYR A 171 -5.78 2.15 2.67
CA TYR A 171 -5.93 3.59 2.74
C TYR A 171 -4.96 4.21 3.75
N VAL A 172 -4.11 5.12 3.29
CA VAL A 172 -3.04 5.73 4.08
C VAL A 172 -3.26 7.23 4.15
N ALA A 173 -3.62 7.74 5.33
CA ALA A 173 -3.80 9.16 5.59
C ALA A 173 -2.79 9.68 6.62
N GLY A 174 -2.06 10.74 6.30
CA GLY A 174 -1.04 11.32 7.17
C GLY A 174 0.37 11.18 6.61
N TRP A 175 1.36 11.07 7.50
CA TRP A 175 2.75 11.12 7.07
C TRP A 175 3.68 10.12 7.74
N GLY A 176 4.72 9.71 7.00
CA GLY A 176 5.75 8.82 7.54
C GLY A 176 5.24 7.43 7.91
N ASN A 177 4.06 7.02 7.46
CA ASN A 177 3.50 5.70 7.79
C ASN A 177 4.18 4.61 6.97
N GLU A 178 4.45 3.47 7.60
CA GLU A 178 5.06 2.31 6.97
C GLU A 178 4.12 1.11 7.01
N VAL A 179 3.85 0.51 5.85
CA VAL A 179 2.99 -0.67 5.73
C VAL A 179 3.71 -1.77 4.97
N ARG A 180 3.72 -2.99 5.53
CA ARG A 180 4.22 -4.21 4.88
C ARG A 180 3.09 -5.21 4.69
N ILE A 181 2.86 -5.68 3.46
CA ILE A 181 1.81 -6.67 3.15
C ILE A 181 2.40 -7.95 2.56
N GLU A 182 2.28 -9.04 3.31
CA GLU A 182 2.63 -10.39 2.87
C GLU A 182 1.37 -11.19 2.53
N GLY A 183 1.38 -11.87 1.39
CA GLY A 183 0.24 -12.66 0.91
C GLY A 183 0.61 -13.60 -0.23
N GLN A 184 -0.40 -14.27 -0.79
CA GLN A 184 -0.24 -15.13 -1.96
C GLN A 184 -1.34 -14.87 -2.97
N ALA A 185 -0.96 -14.44 -4.18
CA ALA A 185 -1.88 -14.17 -5.29
C ALA A 185 -3.00 -13.20 -4.88
N VAL A 186 -2.59 -12.07 -4.30
CA VAL A 186 -3.46 -11.01 -3.81
C VAL A 186 -3.16 -9.73 -4.58
N ASP A 187 -4.21 -9.02 -4.98
CA ASP A 187 -4.13 -7.66 -5.52
C ASP A 187 -4.37 -6.63 -4.40
N VAL A 188 -3.48 -5.64 -4.29
CA VAL A 188 -3.59 -4.53 -3.33
C VAL A 188 -3.74 -3.22 -4.07
N THR A 189 -4.83 -2.50 -3.81
CA THR A 189 -4.99 -1.12 -4.27
C THR A 189 -4.69 -0.16 -3.12
N VAL A 190 -3.73 0.73 -3.31
CA VAL A 190 -3.26 1.69 -2.31
C VAL A 190 -3.77 3.09 -2.62
N TYR A 191 -4.29 3.78 -1.62
CA TYR A 191 -4.73 5.17 -1.71
C TYR A 191 -3.95 6.01 -0.70
N PHE A 192 -3.35 7.11 -1.15
CA PHE A 192 -2.56 8.00 -0.31
C PHE A 192 -3.22 9.37 -0.17
N VAL A 193 -3.31 9.84 1.07
CA VAL A 193 -3.65 11.23 1.45
C VAL A 193 -2.57 11.71 2.39
N GLY A 194 -1.53 12.35 1.85
CA GLY A 194 -0.40 12.82 2.64
C GLY A 194 0.96 12.56 2.00
N ARG A 195 2.00 12.46 2.83
CA ARG A 195 3.38 12.49 2.35
C ARG A 195 4.32 11.56 3.09
N ASP A 196 5.45 11.24 2.48
CA ASP A 196 6.51 10.43 3.10
C ASP A 196 6.02 9.03 3.55
N ASN A 197 4.93 8.52 2.99
CA ASN A 197 4.40 7.21 3.37
C ASN A 197 5.03 6.11 2.51
N ARG A 198 5.27 4.94 3.11
CA ARG A 198 5.91 3.81 2.43
C ARG A 198 5.05 2.57 2.56
N VAL A 199 4.67 2.01 1.42
CA VAL A 199 4.01 0.71 1.33
C VAL A 199 4.92 -0.25 0.61
N SER A 200 5.16 -1.40 1.23
CA SER A 200 5.95 -2.49 0.67
C SER A 200 5.13 -3.76 0.63
N VAL A 201 5.20 -4.49 -0.49
CA VAL A 201 4.47 -5.75 -0.66
C VAL A 201 5.40 -6.90 -0.98
N GLY A 202 4.99 -8.10 -0.56
CA GLY A 202 5.76 -9.31 -0.79
C GLY A 202 5.79 -9.74 -2.25
N PRO A 203 6.68 -10.66 -2.61
CA PRO A 203 6.93 -11.05 -4.01
C PRO A 203 5.75 -11.75 -4.70
N TYR A 204 4.71 -12.12 -3.94
CA TYR A 204 3.51 -12.78 -4.44
C TYR A 204 2.25 -11.92 -4.31
N VAL A 205 2.43 -10.63 -4.07
CA VAL A 205 1.38 -9.63 -3.96
C VAL A 205 1.59 -8.63 -5.10
N THR A 206 0.55 -8.37 -5.88
CA THR A 206 0.55 -7.31 -6.87
C THR A 206 -0.04 -6.07 -6.24
N ALA A 207 0.62 -4.92 -6.38
CA ALA A 207 0.14 -3.68 -5.80
C ALA A 207 0.09 -2.55 -6.82
N THR A 208 -0.93 -1.72 -6.71
CA THR A 208 -1.14 -0.54 -7.57
C THR A 208 -1.62 0.64 -6.75
N THR A 209 -1.12 1.83 -7.05
CA THR A 209 -1.67 3.08 -6.53
C THR A 209 -2.98 3.39 -7.26
N GLY A 210 -4.07 3.55 -6.51
CA GLY A 210 -5.39 3.92 -7.02
C GLY A 210 -5.55 5.43 -7.20
N ALA A 211 -5.20 6.20 -6.17
CA ALA A 211 -5.14 7.66 -6.18
C ALA A 211 -4.06 8.16 -5.21
N GLU A 212 -3.48 9.32 -5.48
CA GLU A 212 -2.47 9.95 -4.64
C GLU A 212 -2.73 11.46 -4.48
N SER A 213 -3.34 11.81 -3.34
CA SER A 213 -3.50 13.19 -2.89
C SER A 213 -2.31 13.57 -2.01
N GLY A 214 -1.13 13.73 -2.62
CA GLY A 214 0.10 14.10 -1.92
C GLY A 214 1.38 13.93 -2.71
N TYR A 215 2.50 13.70 -2.02
CA TYR A 215 3.84 13.58 -2.63
C TYR A 215 4.80 12.76 -1.76
N ASP A 216 5.90 12.30 -2.36
CA ASP A 216 6.94 11.49 -1.70
C ASP A 216 6.37 10.23 -1.03
N ASN A 217 5.30 9.65 -1.59
CA ASN A 217 4.79 8.35 -1.19
C ASN A 217 5.41 7.25 -2.06
N ASP A 218 5.84 6.16 -1.43
CA ASP A 218 6.48 5.02 -2.08
C ASP A 218 5.58 3.78 -2.06
N LEU A 219 5.45 3.12 -3.22
CA LEU A 219 4.91 1.77 -3.33
C LEU A 219 5.98 0.85 -3.93
N GLU A 220 6.52 -0.05 -3.10
CA GLU A 220 7.58 -0.98 -3.47
C GLU A 220 7.07 -2.42 -3.45
N SER A 221 7.58 -3.25 -4.35
CA SER A 221 7.31 -4.69 -4.39
C SER A 221 8.63 -5.44 -4.25
N ASP A 222 8.67 -6.42 -3.36
CA ASP A 222 9.82 -7.30 -3.21
C ASP A 222 10.03 -8.13 -4.49
N PRO A 223 11.28 -8.33 -4.93
CA PRO A 223 11.55 -9.11 -6.13
C PRO A 223 11.17 -10.58 -5.92
N LEU A 224 10.66 -11.22 -6.97
CA LEU A 224 10.36 -12.64 -6.96
C LEU A 224 11.63 -13.46 -6.60
N PRO A 225 11.60 -14.35 -5.60
CA PRO A 225 12.75 -15.20 -5.32
C PRO A 225 12.94 -16.23 -6.43
N PRO A 226 14.17 -16.50 -6.90
CA PRO A 226 14.44 -17.50 -7.95
C PRO A 226 13.88 -18.89 -7.65
N GLU A 227 13.82 -19.26 -6.37
CA GLU A 227 13.26 -20.53 -5.91
C GLU A 227 11.78 -20.69 -6.28
N ALA A 228 11.04 -19.59 -6.45
CA ALA A 228 9.64 -19.62 -6.90
C ALA A 228 9.49 -20.20 -8.32
N LEU A 229 10.55 -20.11 -9.14
CA LEU A 229 10.55 -20.64 -10.51
C LEU A 229 11.06 -22.09 -10.58
N VAL A 230 11.55 -22.66 -9.49
CA VAL A 230 12.11 -24.01 -9.44
C VAL A 230 10.97 -25.03 -9.28
N GLU A 231 10.67 -25.75 -10.35
CA GLU A 231 9.69 -26.85 -10.32
C GLU A 231 10.29 -28.13 -9.71
N GLN A 232 11.55 -28.42 -10.01
CA GLN A 232 12.24 -29.62 -9.54
C GLN A 232 13.71 -29.30 -9.22
N THR A 233 14.10 -29.49 -7.97
CA THR A 233 15.49 -29.35 -7.51
C THR A 233 16.36 -30.52 -7.94
N GLU A 234 17.70 -30.36 -7.87
CA GLU A 234 18.65 -31.45 -8.15
C GLU A 234 18.39 -32.67 -7.24
N ALA A 235 18.11 -32.44 -5.96
CA ALA A 235 17.86 -33.50 -4.99
C ALA A 235 16.60 -34.30 -5.35
N GLU A 236 15.51 -33.62 -5.69
CA GLU A 236 14.25 -34.25 -6.09
C GLU A 236 14.37 -34.99 -7.42
N ALA A 237 15.14 -34.45 -8.37
CA ALA A 237 15.41 -35.13 -9.63
C ALA A 237 16.20 -36.43 -9.43
N TYR A 238 16.99 -36.53 -8.36
CA TYR A 238 17.76 -37.74 -8.04
C TYR A 238 16.97 -38.73 -7.20
N GLU A 239 16.00 -38.24 -6.44
CA GLU A 239 15.09 -39.06 -5.67
C GLU A 239 14.30 -40.00 -6.61
N GLY A 240 14.27 -41.30 -6.26
CA GLY A 240 13.65 -42.35 -7.08
C GLY A 240 14.58 -43.03 -8.09
N ASN A 241 15.73 -42.45 -8.44
CA ASN A 241 16.71 -43.06 -9.35
C ASN A 241 17.67 -44.01 -8.61
N LEU A 242 17.15 -45.15 -8.13
CA LEU A 242 17.89 -46.06 -7.25
C LEU A 242 19.00 -46.86 -7.95
N PHE A 243 18.83 -47.23 -9.22
CA PHE A 243 19.86 -47.98 -9.96
C PHE A 243 19.69 -47.81 -11.46
N GLY A 244 20.81 -47.71 -12.18
CA GLY A 244 20.84 -47.69 -13.64
C GLY A 244 21.11 -46.31 -14.23
N ARG A 245 21.18 -46.27 -15.56
CA ARG A 245 21.39 -45.03 -16.32
C ARG A 245 20.07 -44.29 -16.47
N HIS A 246 20.02 -43.04 -16.00
CA HIS A 246 18.87 -42.17 -16.08
C HIS A 246 19.27 -40.80 -16.60
N LYS A 247 18.35 -40.20 -17.35
CA LYS A 247 18.46 -38.83 -17.81
C LYS A 247 17.48 -37.99 -17.02
N VAL A 248 17.99 -37.04 -16.24
CA VAL A 248 17.22 -36.21 -15.31
C VAL A 248 17.38 -34.74 -15.67
N THR A 249 16.34 -33.96 -15.38
CA THR A 249 16.28 -32.51 -15.56
C THR A 249 15.99 -31.88 -14.21
N TYR A 250 16.58 -30.74 -13.91
CA TYR A 250 16.36 -30.02 -12.66
C TYR A 250 16.67 -28.53 -12.84
N GLN A 251 16.20 -27.68 -11.95
CA GLN A 251 16.49 -26.26 -11.93
C GLN A 251 17.25 -25.85 -10.66
N GLU A 252 18.08 -24.82 -10.80
CA GLU A 252 18.79 -24.17 -9.69
C GLU A 252 18.72 -22.65 -9.85
N PRO A 253 18.66 -21.86 -8.76
CA PRO A 253 18.81 -20.41 -8.80
C PRO A 253 20.09 -19.98 -9.53
N ALA A 254 19.96 -19.00 -10.43
CA ALA A 254 21.08 -18.36 -11.10
C ALA A 254 21.44 -17.06 -10.39
N SER A 255 22.10 -17.16 -9.23
CA SER A 255 22.44 -16.00 -8.39
C SER A 255 23.25 -14.92 -9.14
N GLY A 256 22.93 -13.65 -8.90
CA GLY A 256 23.68 -12.50 -9.44
C GLY A 256 23.37 -12.18 -10.91
N LYS A 257 22.17 -12.56 -11.38
CA LYS A 257 21.66 -12.20 -12.71
C LYS A 257 20.49 -11.24 -12.55
N GLU A 258 20.65 -10.02 -13.07
CA GLU A 258 19.59 -8.99 -13.14
C GLU A 258 18.87 -8.99 -14.50
N TRP A 259 19.27 -9.89 -15.40
CA TRP A 259 18.68 -10.06 -16.72
C TRP A 259 18.74 -11.54 -17.12
N CYS A 260 17.74 -11.99 -17.87
CA CYS A 260 17.64 -13.38 -18.33
C CYS A 260 18.42 -13.59 -19.64
N PRO A 261 19.46 -14.46 -19.65
CA PRO A 261 20.21 -14.76 -20.87
C PRO A 261 19.44 -15.39 -22.02
N ASN A 262 18.26 -15.94 -21.74
CA ASN A 262 17.46 -16.65 -22.73
C ASN A 262 16.51 -15.73 -23.49
N CYS A 263 15.70 -14.92 -22.80
CA CYS A 263 14.79 -13.98 -23.45
C CYS A 263 15.37 -12.56 -23.61
N GLY A 264 16.43 -12.22 -22.88
CA GLY A 264 17.07 -10.90 -22.92
C GLY A 264 16.37 -9.81 -22.09
N GLU A 265 15.32 -10.15 -21.35
CA GLU A 265 14.58 -9.22 -20.48
C GLU A 265 15.25 -9.07 -19.11
N THR A 266 15.09 -7.89 -18.50
CA THR A 266 15.32 -7.71 -17.05
C THR A 266 14.37 -8.62 -16.29
N ALA A 267 14.86 -9.25 -15.23
CA ALA A 267 14.09 -10.23 -14.48
C ALA A 267 14.45 -10.15 -12.99
N ASP A 268 13.43 -10.29 -12.15
CA ASP A 268 13.53 -10.41 -10.70
C ASP A 268 14.11 -11.77 -10.31
N ALA A 269 13.75 -12.82 -11.06
CA ALA A 269 14.12 -14.20 -10.79
C ALA A 269 14.74 -14.87 -12.02
N VAL A 270 15.98 -15.37 -11.89
CA VAL A 270 16.60 -16.18 -12.94
C VAL A 270 17.00 -17.55 -12.38
N ILE A 271 16.62 -18.60 -13.10
CA ILE A 271 16.99 -19.99 -12.83
C ILE A 271 17.74 -20.60 -14.01
N THR A 272 18.46 -21.69 -13.78
CA THR A 272 19.09 -22.49 -14.84
C THR A 272 18.51 -23.89 -14.85
N ARG A 273 17.83 -24.27 -15.94
CA ARG A 273 17.43 -25.65 -16.21
C ARG A 273 18.63 -26.46 -16.68
N LYS A 274 19.03 -27.43 -15.89
CA LYS A 274 20.12 -28.37 -16.19
C LYS A 274 19.57 -29.73 -16.57
N GLN A 275 20.37 -30.47 -17.33
CA GLN A 275 20.07 -31.83 -17.72
C GLN A 275 21.31 -32.69 -17.49
N ARG A 276 21.14 -33.84 -16.85
CA ARG A 276 22.21 -34.79 -16.55
C ARG A 276 21.82 -36.19 -16.98
N ASP A 277 22.66 -36.83 -17.77
CA ASP A 277 22.59 -38.27 -18.06
C ASP A 277 23.68 -38.98 -17.26
N ALA A 278 23.28 -39.78 -16.27
CA ALA A 278 24.20 -40.42 -15.35
C ALA A 278 23.75 -41.83 -14.98
N PHE A 279 24.71 -42.66 -14.60
CA PHE A 279 24.44 -43.90 -13.88
C PHE A 279 24.22 -43.57 -12.41
N PHE A 280 23.06 -43.93 -11.88
CA PHE A 280 22.70 -43.73 -10.48
C PHE A 280 22.84 -45.02 -9.68
N LEU A 281 23.26 -44.86 -8.43
CA LEU A 281 23.23 -45.89 -7.40
C LEU A 281 22.72 -45.26 -6.11
N LEU A 282 21.59 -45.77 -5.60
CA LEU A 282 20.90 -45.28 -4.41
C LEU A 282 20.60 -43.77 -4.48
N GLY A 283 20.09 -43.28 -5.61
CA GLY A 283 19.77 -41.86 -5.80
C GLY A 283 20.99 -40.95 -5.89
N LYS A 284 22.19 -41.50 -6.06
CA LYS A 284 23.42 -40.71 -6.26
C LYS A 284 24.00 -40.99 -7.64
N PRO A 285 24.32 -39.95 -8.45
CA PRO A 285 25.02 -40.15 -9.70
C PRO A 285 26.45 -40.60 -9.40
N ILE A 286 26.82 -41.81 -9.84
CA ILE A 286 28.17 -42.37 -9.67
C ILE A 286 29.02 -42.24 -10.93
N HIS A 287 28.39 -42.01 -12.09
CA HIS A 287 29.08 -41.73 -13.34
C HIS A 287 28.21 -40.87 -14.24
N THR A 288 28.70 -39.71 -14.68
CA THR A 288 28.00 -38.82 -15.60
C THR A 288 28.47 -39.09 -17.03
N TYR A 289 27.53 -39.41 -17.92
CA TYR A 289 27.79 -39.60 -19.35
C TYR A 289 27.71 -38.28 -20.11
N ASP A 290 26.74 -37.44 -19.75
CA ASP A 290 26.51 -36.13 -20.37
C ASP A 290 25.91 -35.15 -19.35
N SER A 291 26.28 -33.89 -19.48
CA SER A 291 25.74 -32.78 -18.71
C SER A 291 25.66 -31.57 -19.63
N GLY A 292 24.44 -31.08 -19.88
CA GLY A 292 24.25 -29.89 -20.71
C GLY A 292 24.67 -28.61 -19.97
N ASP A 293 25.04 -27.58 -20.75
CA ASP A 293 25.50 -26.27 -20.24
C ASP A 293 24.41 -25.45 -19.51
N GLY A 294 23.20 -26.00 -19.40
CA GLY A 294 22.04 -25.37 -18.77
C GLY A 294 21.36 -24.36 -19.69
N ALA A 295 20.04 -24.26 -19.59
CA ALA A 295 19.24 -23.21 -20.23
C ALA A 295 18.75 -22.24 -19.16
N PHE A 296 18.96 -20.94 -19.36
CA PHE A 296 18.44 -19.94 -18.43
C PHE A 296 16.94 -19.74 -18.63
N GLU A 297 16.21 -19.52 -17.55
CA GLU A 297 14.80 -19.18 -17.56
C GLU A 297 14.54 -18.10 -16.51
N CYS A 298 13.47 -17.32 -16.71
CA CYS A 298 12.99 -16.30 -15.78
C CYS A 298 11.46 -16.31 -15.74
N GLU A 299 10.85 -15.48 -14.90
CA GLU A 299 9.40 -15.31 -14.77
C GLU A 299 8.70 -14.93 -16.09
N HIS A 300 9.42 -14.39 -17.07
CA HIS A 300 8.87 -14.05 -18.39
C HIS A 300 8.95 -15.17 -19.43
N CYS A 301 9.77 -16.21 -19.23
CA CYS A 301 9.95 -17.28 -20.24
C CYS A 301 9.89 -18.70 -19.71
N THR A 302 9.86 -18.89 -18.39
CA THR A 302 9.67 -20.22 -17.81
C THR A 302 8.21 -20.64 -17.91
N ALA A 303 7.98 -21.90 -18.32
CA ALA A 303 6.64 -22.47 -18.40
C ALA A 303 5.92 -22.53 -17.04
N VAL A 304 6.67 -22.47 -15.92
CA VAL A 304 6.10 -22.38 -14.57
C VAL A 304 5.30 -21.09 -14.38
N ALA A 305 5.80 -19.97 -14.93
CA ALA A 305 5.20 -18.65 -14.75
C ALA A 305 4.22 -18.31 -15.89
N VAL A 306 4.60 -18.55 -17.16
CA VAL A 306 3.78 -18.15 -18.32
C VAL A 306 2.82 -19.25 -18.82
N GLY A 307 2.90 -20.44 -18.22
CA GLY A 307 2.20 -21.63 -18.69
C GLY A 307 2.85 -22.27 -19.93
N PRO A 308 2.40 -23.46 -20.35
CA PRO A 308 2.93 -24.13 -21.53
C PRO A 308 2.56 -23.33 -22.79
N VAL A 309 3.56 -22.76 -23.45
CA VAL A 309 3.39 -22.13 -24.76
C VAL A 309 3.23 -23.22 -25.82
N GLU A 310 1.98 -23.53 -26.18
CA GLU A 310 1.70 -24.42 -27.29
C GLU A 310 1.51 -23.65 -28.59
N LEU A 311 2.29 -23.99 -29.61
CA LEU A 311 2.02 -23.54 -30.98
C LEU A 311 0.62 -24.00 -31.38
N THR A 312 -0.19 -23.07 -31.86
CA THR A 312 -1.50 -23.40 -32.46
C THR A 312 -1.30 -24.35 -33.64
N PRO A 313 -2.31 -25.16 -34.03
CA PRO A 313 -2.23 -26.00 -35.22
C PRO A 313 -1.84 -25.21 -36.49
N ALA A 314 -2.28 -23.95 -36.59
CA ALA A 314 -1.94 -23.06 -37.68
C ALA A 314 -0.47 -22.63 -37.66
N GLU A 315 0.11 -22.34 -36.49
CA GLU A 315 1.53 -22.04 -36.34
C GLU A 315 2.40 -23.27 -36.55
N ARG A 316 2.01 -24.43 -36.02
CA ARG A 316 2.67 -25.72 -36.29
C ARG A 316 2.76 -25.98 -37.79
N LYS A 317 1.65 -25.84 -38.52
CA LYS A 317 1.63 -26.02 -39.97
C LYS A 317 2.51 -24.99 -40.70
N ARG A 318 2.56 -23.74 -40.21
CA ARG A 318 3.37 -22.67 -40.80
C ARG A 318 4.88 -22.88 -40.59
N ILE A 319 5.27 -23.41 -39.44
CA ILE A 319 6.67 -23.57 -39.03
C ILE A 319 7.24 -24.93 -39.48
N LEU A 320 6.44 -26.00 -39.41
CA LEU A 320 6.90 -27.38 -39.62
C LEU A 320 6.55 -27.96 -41.01
N GLY A 321 5.71 -27.27 -41.80
CA GLY A 321 5.27 -27.70 -43.13
C GLY A 321 3.93 -28.43 -43.14
#